data_AF-A0A9P5H3U1-F1
#
_entry.id   AF-A0A9P5H3U1-F1
#
_cell.length_a   1.000
_cell.length_b   1.000
_cell.length_c   1.000
_cell.angle_alpha   90.00
_cell.angle_beta   90.00
_cell.angle_gamma   90.00
#
_symmetry.space_group_name_H-M   'P 1'
#
loop_
_entity.id
_entity.type
_entity.pdbx_description
1 polymer ?
#
loop_
_entity_poly.entity_id
_entity_poly.type
_entity_poly.pdbx_seq_one_letter_code
_entity_poly.pdbx_strand_id
1 'polypeptide(L)'
;MPGDDPLQSPPAAGSGNDILPYRIHVSNKYLDITRQKLELTRLPHEPRSKDWWEPKRQVESLIDYWQEHYSWPDHEEELNSAVPQFRTSFQTPPPVTPVRLHFIHARSPHANAVPLLLIPPFPLTNLSLIRFISPLTNPRDAESQQPFHLVIPALPGLGFSDPLPNSAPPISTTANMLDALMKRLGYPRYIATNSGPASMSPAKIDWRLVKHLSQHYLESCLGVHFISPPLNSPKIQDSAVEWSKWTLARLFSSPILGYSKEDFSASTKPDKSQPKTKRDSPLGQFTSGDWEANTPSYALCDSPTGLLLCVLKTLRTLGPRRELKPDDIITLTQLVWLPGPEAALRFWAHCASQAEPVEAKKPTRKPKVALTVFLGNEEQSDQPKILPHPAKNEYACPSWARTEFEVVHSNRVTGKPGFLAWDRPDVIVDGVRDLAKAILATDKSMQISNPSAIVSQQEVVVQDERPTLAPAPAPTDLSGSTAQGTFGTIAESAEETAVETPSKDPAKPLLGNAIAGEGQKVLLPETPTRPARVESPR
;
A
#
# COMPACT_ATOMS: atom_id res chain seq x y z
N MET A 1 -6.39 38.64 49.82
CA MET A 1 -7.28 37.47 49.73
C MET A 1 -8.37 37.72 48.68
N PRO A 2 -8.07 37.54 47.39
CA PRO A 2 -8.97 36.95 46.40
C PRO A 2 -8.59 35.46 46.25
N GLY A 3 -9.48 34.48 46.22
CA GLY A 3 -10.57 34.30 45.28
C GLY A 3 -10.15 33.18 44.31
N ASP A 4 -10.25 31.92 44.75
CA ASP A 4 -9.88 30.73 43.98
C ASP A 4 -10.87 30.49 42.83
N ASP A 5 -10.40 30.67 41.59
CA ASP A 5 -11.04 30.13 40.38
C ASP A 5 -10.55 28.70 40.15
N PRO A 6 -11.43 27.69 40.02
CA PRO A 6 -11.01 26.33 39.73
C PRO A 6 -10.55 26.21 38.28
N LEU A 7 -9.24 25.96 38.11
CA LEU A 7 -8.63 25.51 36.86
C LEU A 7 -9.46 24.38 36.25
N GLN A 8 -10.01 24.64 35.06
CA GLN A 8 -10.66 23.63 34.23
C GLN A 8 -9.67 22.48 34.00
N SER A 9 -10.07 21.29 34.47
CA SER A 9 -9.38 20.04 34.20
C SER A 9 -9.36 19.77 32.69
N PRO A 10 -8.24 19.25 32.14
CA PRO A 10 -8.20 18.83 30.74
C PRO A 10 -9.26 17.72 30.51
N PRO A 11 -9.86 17.64 29.31
CA PRO A 11 -10.87 16.63 29.03
C PRO A 11 -10.27 15.24 29.28
N ALA A 12 -11.00 14.42 30.04
CA ALA A 12 -10.62 13.07 30.36
C ALA A 12 -10.26 12.32 29.08
N ALA A 13 -9.10 11.67 29.06
CA ALA A 13 -8.69 10.78 27.98
C ALA A 13 -9.79 9.74 27.77
N GLY A 14 -10.48 9.85 26.64
CA GLY A 14 -11.53 8.92 26.23
C GLY A 14 -11.02 7.48 26.27
N SER A 15 -11.91 6.55 26.56
CA SER A 15 -11.58 5.13 26.58
C SER A 15 -10.91 4.77 25.25
N GLY A 16 -9.84 3.96 25.26
CA GLY A 16 -8.99 3.71 24.08
C GLY A 16 -9.68 3.05 22.86
N ASN A 17 -11.01 2.98 22.86
CA ASN A 17 -11.87 2.45 21.81
C ASN A 17 -12.80 3.50 21.17
N ASP A 18 -12.71 4.78 21.53
CA ASP A 18 -13.63 5.79 21.01
C ASP A 18 -13.36 6.06 19.52
N ILE A 19 -14.43 6.30 18.75
CA ILE A 19 -14.34 6.74 17.36
C ILE A 19 -14.55 8.24 17.33
N LEU A 20 -13.54 8.96 16.85
CA LEU A 20 -13.50 10.41 16.85
C LEU A 20 -13.56 10.93 15.40
N PRO A 21 -14.39 11.95 15.10
CA PRO A 21 -14.29 12.68 13.85
C PRO A 21 -12.87 13.19 13.63
N TYR A 22 -12.42 13.14 12.38
CA TYR A 22 -11.09 13.59 11.99
C TYR A 22 -11.21 14.63 10.89
N ARG A 23 -10.48 15.72 11.02
CA ARG A 23 -10.32 16.73 9.98
C ARG A 23 -8.84 16.84 9.67
N ILE A 24 -8.49 16.71 8.39
CA ILE A 24 -7.12 16.88 7.91
C ILE A 24 -6.72 18.33 8.18
N HIS A 25 -5.54 18.52 8.75
CA HIS A 25 -4.95 19.84 8.89
C HIS A 25 -3.43 19.73 8.74
N VAL A 26 -2.90 20.31 7.66
CA VAL A 26 -1.47 20.38 7.39
C VAL A 26 -1.00 21.81 7.64
N SER A 27 0.04 21.97 8.45
CA SER A 27 0.54 23.30 8.78
C SER A 27 1.23 23.95 7.59
N ASN A 28 1.05 25.27 7.44
CA ASN A 28 1.70 26.06 6.40
C ASN A 28 3.23 25.89 6.40
N LYS A 29 3.83 25.67 7.58
CA LYS A 29 5.27 25.40 7.71
C LYS A 29 5.72 24.22 6.86
N TYR A 30 4.97 23.10 6.85
CA TYR A 30 5.33 21.95 6.01
C TYR A 30 5.14 22.24 4.51
N LEU A 31 4.12 23.02 4.15
CA LEU A 31 3.88 23.42 2.77
C LEU A 31 5.00 24.35 2.26
N ASP A 32 5.45 25.30 3.07
CA ASP A 32 6.55 26.21 2.74
C ASP A 32 7.87 25.47 2.61
N ILE A 33 8.16 24.51 3.50
CA ILE A 33 9.32 23.61 3.38
C ILE A 33 9.25 22.80 2.08
N THR A 34 8.06 22.32 1.71
CA THR A 34 7.85 21.57 0.46
C THR A 34 8.18 22.45 -0.74
N ARG A 35 7.68 23.69 -0.77
CA ARG A 35 7.98 24.67 -1.83
C ARG A 35 9.49 24.94 -1.93
N GLN A 36 10.16 25.21 -0.81
CA GLN A 36 11.62 25.43 -0.80
C GLN A 36 12.41 24.22 -1.33
N LYS A 37 12.00 23.00 -0.99
CA LYS A 37 12.64 21.78 -1.47
C LYS A 37 12.44 21.57 -2.99
N LEU A 38 11.29 21.98 -3.52
CA LEU A 38 11.06 21.99 -4.97
C LEU A 38 11.96 23.04 -5.65
N GLU A 39 12.02 24.27 -5.14
CA GLU A 39 12.86 25.36 -5.67
C GLU A 39 14.35 24.99 -5.70
N LEU A 40 14.84 24.30 -4.67
CA LEU A 40 16.25 23.89 -4.52
C LEU A 40 16.58 22.57 -5.23
N THR A 41 15.61 21.94 -5.89
CA THR A 41 15.80 20.64 -6.54
C THR A 41 16.89 20.71 -7.61
N ARG A 42 17.89 19.85 -7.51
CA ARG A 42 18.91 19.67 -8.55
C ARG A 42 18.53 18.51 -9.45
N LEU A 43 18.10 18.81 -10.67
CA LEU A 43 17.74 17.78 -11.65
C LEU A 43 18.98 17.18 -12.32
N PRO A 44 19.00 15.85 -12.55
CA PRO A 44 20.13 15.19 -13.19
C PRO A 44 20.27 15.59 -14.66
N HIS A 45 21.43 15.29 -15.24
CA HIS A 45 21.61 15.28 -16.69
C HIS A 45 21.18 13.90 -17.21
N GLU A 46 20.24 13.89 -18.16
CA GLU A 46 19.70 12.64 -18.73
C GLU A 46 20.16 12.52 -20.19
N PRO A 47 21.21 11.72 -20.48
CA PRO A 47 21.57 11.42 -21.85
C PRO A 47 20.49 10.55 -22.51
N ARG A 48 20.31 10.70 -23.83
CA ARG A 48 19.38 9.86 -24.59
C ARG A 48 19.70 8.38 -24.41
N SER A 49 18.70 7.59 -24.03
CA SER A 49 18.78 6.17 -23.78
C SER A 49 17.73 5.40 -24.56
N LYS A 50 18.09 4.17 -24.95
CA LYS A 50 17.16 3.19 -25.51
C LYS A 50 16.69 2.17 -24.46
N ASP A 51 17.34 2.17 -23.29
CA ASP A 51 17.21 1.12 -22.28
C ASP A 51 16.42 1.61 -21.05
N TRP A 52 16.59 2.86 -20.65
CA TRP A 52 15.97 3.45 -19.45
C TRP A 52 15.17 4.72 -19.75
N TRP A 53 14.14 4.95 -18.93
CA TRP A 53 13.26 6.11 -19.01
C TRP A 53 13.99 7.41 -18.67
N GLU A 54 13.65 8.46 -19.43
CA GLU A 54 14.11 9.85 -19.28
C GLU A 54 12.96 10.72 -18.72
N PRO A 55 12.79 10.78 -17.39
CA PRO A 55 11.68 11.48 -16.75
C PRO A 55 11.83 13.00 -16.72
N LYS A 56 13.03 13.57 -16.92
CA LYS A 56 13.34 14.97 -16.61
C LYS A 56 12.33 15.95 -17.20
N ARG A 57 12.02 15.85 -18.49
CA ARG A 57 11.08 16.77 -19.16
C ARG A 57 9.69 16.74 -18.54
N GLN A 58 9.23 15.56 -18.12
CA GLN A 58 7.93 15.40 -17.47
C GLN A 58 7.96 15.96 -16.05
N VAL A 59 9.03 15.68 -15.30
CA VAL A 59 9.19 16.11 -13.91
C VAL A 59 9.38 17.62 -13.81
N GLU A 60 10.12 18.25 -14.71
CA GLU A 60 10.28 19.71 -14.78
C GLU A 60 8.91 20.39 -14.85
N SER A 61 8.09 19.98 -15.82
CA SER A 61 6.74 20.55 -15.98
C SER A 61 5.83 20.31 -14.76
N LEU A 62 6.00 19.19 -14.05
CA LEU A 62 5.24 18.91 -12.84
C LEU A 62 5.73 19.71 -11.63
N ILE A 63 7.04 19.94 -11.52
CA ILE A 63 7.63 20.81 -10.49
C ILE A 63 7.14 22.25 -10.68
N ASP A 64 7.14 22.76 -11.91
CA ASP A 64 6.63 24.10 -12.23
C ASP A 64 5.15 24.21 -11.84
N TYR A 65 4.33 23.24 -12.26
CA TYR A 65 2.91 23.20 -11.88
C TYR A 65 2.70 23.10 -10.36
N TRP A 66 3.49 22.29 -9.66
CA TRP A 66 3.38 22.13 -8.20
C TRP A 66 3.70 23.43 -7.47
N GLN A 67 4.69 24.19 -7.94
CA GLN A 67 5.08 25.45 -7.31
C GLN A 67 4.10 26.59 -7.61
N GLU A 68 3.60 26.67 -8.84
CA GLU A 68 2.88 27.85 -9.34
C GLU A 68 1.35 27.71 -9.32
N HIS A 69 0.81 26.48 -9.39
CA HIS A 69 -0.61 26.25 -9.65
C HIS A 69 -1.28 25.32 -8.63
N TYR A 70 -0.54 24.41 -8.00
CA TYR A 70 -1.11 23.46 -7.07
C TYR A 70 -1.32 24.07 -5.67
N SER A 71 -2.53 23.93 -5.12
CA SER A 71 -2.87 24.38 -3.76
C SER A 71 -3.29 23.21 -2.88
N TRP A 72 -2.42 22.77 -1.96
CA TRP A 72 -2.81 21.78 -0.94
C TRP A 72 -3.96 22.26 -0.05
N PRO A 73 -4.02 23.53 0.42
CA PRO A 73 -5.15 24.01 1.22
C PRO A 73 -6.51 23.79 0.55
N ASP A 74 -6.60 23.99 -0.77
CA ASP A 74 -7.84 23.79 -1.52
C ASP A 74 -8.23 22.30 -1.53
N HIS A 75 -7.25 21.41 -1.79
CA HIS A 75 -7.45 19.95 -1.73
C HIS A 75 -7.80 19.47 -0.31
N GLU A 76 -7.20 20.05 0.72
CA GLU A 76 -7.50 19.76 2.11
C GLU A 76 -8.95 20.15 2.45
N GLU A 77 -9.41 21.31 2.00
CA GLU A 77 -10.80 21.75 2.15
C GLU A 77 -11.78 20.84 1.39
N GLU A 78 -11.46 20.48 0.15
CA GLU A 78 -12.24 19.53 -0.64
C GLU A 78 -12.34 18.17 0.07
N LEU A 79 -11.23 17.59 0.53
CA LEU A 79 -11.24 16.31 1.22
C LEU A 79 -12.01 16.37 2.55
N ASN A 80 -11.88 17.46 3.29
CA ASN A 80 -12.60 17.64 4.56
C ASN A 80 -14.10 17.87 4.37
N SER A 81 -14.54 18.40 3.22
CA SER A 81 -15.95 18.65 2.92
C SER A 81 -16.63 17.48 2.18
N ALA A 82 -15.89 16.76 1.34
CA ALA A 82 -16.44 15.72 0.49
C ALA A 82 -16.69 14.39 1.22
N VAL A 83 -15.91 14.08 2.26
CA VAL A 83 -15.95 12.75 2.88
C VAL A 83 -15.94 12.75 4.42
N PRO A 84 -16.74 11.89 5.06
CA PRO A 84 -16.72 11.73 6.51
C PRO A 84 -15.50 10.91 6.95
N GLN A 85 -14.61 11.56 7.69
CA GLN A 85 -13.33 10.99 8.13
C GLN A 85 -13.32 10.80 9.64
N PHE A 86 -12.69 9.72 10.08
CA PHE A 86 -12.63 9.36 11.49
C PHE A 86 -11.27 8.78 11.85
N ARG A 87 -11.01 8.76 13.16
CA ARG A 87 -9.84 8.13 13.73
C ARG A 87 -10.23 7.34 14.96
N THR A 88 -9.57 6.21 15.18
CA THR A 88 -9.77 5.40 16.37
C THR A 88 -8.50 4.64 16.77
N SER A 89 -8.33 4.38 18.05
CA SER A 89 -7.11 3.75 18.60
C SER A 89 -7.28 2.24 18.73
N PHE A 90 -6.20 1.51 18.48
CA PHE A 90 -6.09 0.07 18.71
C PHE A 90 -4.84 -0.24 19.54
N GLN A 91 -4.95 -1.22 20.42
CA GLN A 91 -3.80 -1.75 21.14
C GLN A 91 -3.19 -2.88 20.32
N THR A 92 -1.91 -2.78 19.97
CA THR A 92 -1.19 -3.85 19.28
C THR A 92 -0.63 -4.89 20.26
N PRO A 93 -0.28 -6.11 19.78
CA PRO A 93 0.38 -7.11 20.61
C PRO A 93 1.66 -6.57 21.29
N PRO A 94 2.12 -7.18 22.41
CA PRO A 94 3.23 -6.68 23.21
C PRO A 94 4.54 -6.39 22.45
N PRO A 95 5.28 -5.32 22.80
CA PRO A 95 4.91 -4.29 23.78
C PRO A 95 3.70 -3.48 23.28
N VAL A 96 2.69 -3.34 24.15
CA VAL A 96 1.42 -2.74 23.81
C VAL A 96 1.65 -1.28 23.44
N THR A 97 1.46 -0.96 22.18
CA THR A 97 1.61 0.40 21.64
C THR A 97 0.27 0.80 21.02
N PRO A 98 -0.32 1.93 21.43
CA PRO A 98 -1.54 2.41 20.80
C PRO A 98 -1.23 2.86 19.37
N VAL A 99 -1.97 2.32 18.40
CA VAL A 99 -1.90 2.70 16.99
C VAL A 99 -3.24 3.32 16.61
N ARG A 100 -3.22 4.59 16.16
CA ARG A 100 -4.44 5.26 15.70
C ARG A 100 -4.62 5.05 14.20
N LEU A 101 -5.74 4.47 13.82
CA LEU A 101 -6.13 4.19 12.45
C LEU A 101 -7.06 5.29 11.94
N HIS A 102 -6.71 5.94 10.83
CA HIS A 102 -7.57 6.85 10.07
C HIS A 102 -8.40 6.07 9.04
N PHE A 103 -9.67 6.42 8.90
CA PHE A 103 -10.56 5.78 7.94
C PHE A 103 -11.68 6.71 7.49
N ILE A 104 -12.24 6.43 6.32
CA ILE A 104 -13.50 7.01 5.85
C ILE A 104 -14.62 6.04 6.24
N HIS A 105 -15.72 6.56 6.76
CA HIS A 105 -16.94 5.79 7.01
C HIS A 105 -18.13 6.52 6.42
N ALA A 106 -18.49 6.14 5.20
CA ALA A 106 -19.61 6.71 4.47
C ALA A 106 -20.83 5.80 4.58
N ARG A 107 -21.86 6.26 5.30
CA ARG A 107 -23.11 5.51 5.46
C ARG A 107 -23.99 5.72 4.22
N SER A 108 -24.50 4.63 3.67
CA SER A 108 -25.62 4.68 2.74
C SER A 108 -26.89 5.20 3.42
N PRO A 109 -27.71 6.02 2.73
CA PRO A 109 -29.06 6.37 3.17
C PRO A 109 -30.07 5.23 2.96
N HIS A 110 -29.71 4.14 2.27
CA HIS A 110 -30.62 3.06 1.92
C HIS A 110 -30.68 1.99 3.02
N ALA A 111 -31.89 1.57 3.40
CA ALA A 111 -32.10 0.62 4.50
C ALA A 111 -31.59 -0.80 4.21
N ASN A 112 -31.47 -1.17 2.94
CA ASN A 112 -30.96 -2.47 2.51
C ASN A 112 -29.43 -2.50 2.33
N ALA A 113 -28.71 -1.46 2.77
CA ALA A 113 -27.27 -1.34 2.55
C ALA A 113 -26.45 -2.41 3.30
N VAL A 114 -25.46 -2.97 2.61
CA VAL A 114 -24.56 -3.99 3.15
C VAL A 114 -23.25 -3.35 3.64
N PRO A 115 -22.71 -3.71 4.81
CA PRO A 115 -21.38 -3.25 5.22
C PRO A 115 -20.27 -3.77 4.31
N LEU A 116 -19.48 -2.85 3.73
CA LEU A 116 -18.38 -3.14 2.82
C LEU A 116 -17.09 -2.52 3.35
N LEU A 117 -16.09 -3.37 3.59
CA LEU A 117 -14.71 -2.95 3.85
C LEU A 117 -13.92 -2.91 2.52
N LEU A 118 -13.57 -1.72 2.07
CA LEU A 118 -12.82 -1.48 0.84
C LEU A 118 -11.35 -1.22 1.17
N ILE A 119 -10.48 -2.20 0.91
CA ILE A 119 -9.04 -2.08 1.21
C ILE A 119 -8.33 -1.36 0.04
N PRO A 120 -7.65 -0.22 0.28
CA PRO A 120 -6.89 0.50 -0.74
C PRO A 120 -5.75 -0.34 -1.34
N PRO A 121 -5.39 -0.12 -2.62
CA PRO A 121 -4.22 -0.76 -3.18
C PRO A 121 -2.97 -0.11 -2.59
N PHE A 122 -2.06 -0.90 -2.03
CA PHE A 122 -0.84 -0.35 -1.45
C PHE A 122 0.07 0.24 -2.56
N PRO A 123 0.69 1.43 -2.40
CA PRO A 123 0.70 2.31 -1.21
C PRO A 123 -0.30 3.48 -1.27
N LEU A 124 -1.40 3.37 -2.03
CA LEU A 124 -2.45 4.38 -2.00
C LEU A 124 -3.22 4.35 -0.67
N THR A 125 -3.84 5.48 -0.34
CA THR A 125 -4.57 5.67 0.92
C THR A 125 -6.08 5.57 0.69
N ASN A 126 -6.85 5.63 1.77
CA ASN A 126 -8.31 5.78 1.72
C ASN A 126 -8.76 7.02 0.91
N LEU A 127 -8.04 8.14 1.04
CA LEU A 127 -8.34 9.41 0.35
C LEU A 127 -8.14 9.30 -1.16
N SER A 128 -7.35 8.33 -1.63
CA SER A 128 -7.21 8.02 -3.06
C SER A 128 -8.50 7.41 -3.67
N LEU A 129 -9.44 6.95 -2.84
CA LEU A 129 -10.62 6.19 -3.26
C LEU A 129 -11.96 6.93 -3.07
N ILE A 130 -11.96 8.24 -2.81
CA ILE A 130 -13.19 9.01 -2.55
C ILE A 130 -14.24 8.89 -3.68
N ARG A 131 -13.79 8.69 -4.93
CA ARG A 131 -14.65 8.46 -6.11
C ARG A 131 -15.55 7.23 -6.02
N PHE A 132 -15.24 6.28 -5.14
CA PHE A 132 -16.06 5.08 -4.91
C PHE A 132 -17.23 5.32 -3.95
N ILE A 133 -17.21 6.41 -3.17
CA ILE A 133 -18.18 6.64 -2.11
C ILE A 133 -19.58 6.77 -2.68
N SER A 134 -19.84 7.74 -3.56
CA SER A 134 -21.19 7.95 -4.11
C SER A 134 -21.71 6.72 -4.88
N PRO A 135 -20.97 6.10 -5.82
CA PRO A 135 -21.44 4.93 -6.56
C PRO A 135 -21.78 3.70 -5.70
N LEU A 136 -21.10 3.51 -4.57
CA LEU A 136 -21.34 2.37 -3.67
C LEU A 136 -22.37 2.68 -2.59
N THR A 137 -22.40 3.90 -2.05
CA THR A 137 -23.30 4.25 -0.93
C THR A 137 -24.67 4.72 -1.40
N ASN A 138 -24.76 5.47 -2.50
CA ASN A 138 -26.00 6.03 -3.02
C ASN A 138 -26.12 5.79 -4.54
N PRO A 139 -26.30 4.54 -4.98
CA PRO A 139 -26.52 4.22 -6.39
C PRO A 139 -27.82 4.83 -6.89
N ARG A 140 -27.94 5.02 -8.22
CA ARG A 140 -29.12 5.63 -8.84
C ARG A 140 -30.39 4.79 -8.68
N ASP A 141 -30.22 3.47 -8.64
CA ASP A 141 -31.30 2.50 -8.44
C ASP A 141 -30.86 1.49 -7.38
N ALA A 142 -31.26 1.73 -6.13
CA ALA A 142 -30.90 0.89 -4.98
C ALA A 142 -31.61 -0.47 -4.95
N GLU A 143 -32.58 -0.71 -5.84
CA GLU A 143 -33.24 -2.02 -5.96
C GLU A 143 -32.43 -2.95 -6.84
N SER A 144 -31.93 -2.46 -7.99
CA SER A 144 -31.11 -3.26 -8.91
C SER A 144 -29.61 -3.19 -8.59
N GLN A 145 -29.15 -2.10 -7.96
CA GLN A 145 -27.77 -1.86 -7.61
C GLN A 145 -27.63 -1.86 -6.08
N GLN A 146 -27.12 -2.96 -5.53
CA GLN A 146 -26.94 -3.10 -4.08
C GLN A 146 -26.16 -1.91 -3.50
N PRO A 147 -26.74 -1.12 -2.57
CA PRO A 147 -26.03 -0.07 -1.85
C PRO A 147 -25.19 -0.63 -0.70
N PHE A 148 -24.21 0.14 -0.24
CA PHE A 148 -23.27 -0.28 0.80
C PHE A 148 -23.04 0.80 1.86
N HIS A 149 -22.93 0.39 3.12
CA HIS A 149 -22.21 1.21 4.11
C HIS A 149 -20.72 0.98 3.87
N LEU A 150 -20.00 2.03 3.47
CA LEU A 150 -18.63 1.91 2.99
C LEU A 150 -17.63 2.33 4.08
N VAL A 151 -16.67 1.47 4.36
CA VAL A 151 -15.53 1.74 5.24
C VAL A 151 -14.24 1.61 4.44
N ILE A 152 -13.43 2.66 4.41
CA ILE A 152 -12.15 2.71 3.69
C ILE A 152 -11.04 3.09 4.69
N PRO A 153 -10.24 2.13 5.18
CA PRO A 153 -9.14 2.43 6.10
C PRO A 153 -7.91 2.95 5.35
N ALA A 154 -7.18 3.89 5.92
CA ALA A 154 -5.77 4.08 5.58
C ALA A 154 -4.97 3.00 6.31
N LEU A 155 -4.26 2.15 5.58
CA LEU A 155 -3.44 1.10 6.21
C LEU A 155 -2.39 1.73 7.15
N PRO A 156 -1.92 1.02 8.18
CA PRO A 156 -0.93 1.57 9.10
C PRO A 156 0.32 2.11 8.39
N GLY A 157 0.73 3.33 8.75
CA GLY A 157 1.85 4.02 8.11
C GLY A 157 1.55 4.64 6.74
N LEU A 158 0.29 4.66 6.30
CA LEU A 158 -0.19 5.37 5.12
C LEU A 158 -1.18 6.46 5.51
N GLY A 159 -1.20 7.56 4.75
CA GLY A 159 -2.10 8.68 5.01
C GLY A 159 -1.96 9.17 6.45
N PHE A 160 -3.08 9.38 7.13
CA PHE A 160 -3.10 9.89 8.52
C PHE A 160 -3.21 8.77 9.58
N SER A 161 -2.89 7.52 9.22
CA SER A 161 -2.78 6.39 10.15
C SER A 161 -1.37 6.29 10.75
N ASP A 162 -1.28 5.99 12.05
CA ASP A 162 0.02 5.76 12.70
C ASP A 162 0.69 4.49 12.13
N PRO A 163 2.04 4.42 12.14
CA PRO A 163 2.76 3.19 11.79
C PRO A 163 2.54 2.08 12.83
N LEU A 164 2.70 0.83 12.41
CA LEU A 164 2.80 -0.29 13.35
C LEU A 164 4.17 -0.29 14.05
N PRO A 165 4.25 -0.77 15.30
CA PRO A 165 5.52 -1.13 15.93
C PRO A 165 6.26 -2.19 15.12
N ASN A 166 7.59 -2.12 15.07
CA ASN A 166 8.42 -3.06 14.31
C ASN A 166 8.26 -4.54 14.73
N SER A 167 7.81 -4.79 15.96
CA SER A 167 7.56 -6.13 16.49
C SER A 167 6.24 -6.74 16.01
N ALA A 168 5.32 -5.94 15.47
CA ALA A 168 4.01 -6.40 15.09
C ALA A 168 4.02 -6.98 13.66
N PRO A 169 3.53 -8.22 13.44
CA PRO A 169 3.37 -8.77 12.10
C PRO A 169 2.33 -7.96 11.32
N PRO A 170 2.68 -7.33 10.18
CA PRO A 170 1.88 -6.30 9.55
C PRO A 170 0.54 -6.80 9.03
N ILE A 171 0.46 -7.97 8.39
CA ILE A 171 -0.77 -8.46 7.78
C ILE A 171 -1.76 -8.92 8.86
N SER A 172 -1.36 -9.81 9.77
CA SER A 172 -2.26 -10.33 10.81
C SER A 172 -2.68 -9.24 11.79
N THR A 173 -1.76 -8.35 12.20
CA THR A 173 -2.10 -7.22 13.10
C THR A 173 -3.06 -6.26 12.43
N THR A 174 -2.80 -5.87 11.17
CA THR A 174 -3.70 -4.97 10.44
C THR A 174 -5.06 -5.61 10.22
N ALA A 175 -5.14 -6.89 9.81
CA ALA A 175 -6.41 -7.58 9.62
C ALA A 175 -7.23 -7.65 10.92
N ASN A 176 -6.60 -7.89 12.07
CA ASN A 176 -7.25 -7.82 13.37
C ASN A 176 -7.81 -6.42 13.67
N MET A 177 -7.03 -5.36 13.41
CA MET A 177 -7.50 -3.97 13.56
C MET A 177 -8.69 -3.67 12.65
N LEU A 178 -8.68 -4.15 11.41
CA LEU A 178 -9.77 -3.94 10.45
C LEU A 178 -11.05 -4.67 10.84
N ASP A 179 -10.95 -5.92 11.31
CA ASP A 179 -12.12 -6.65 11.81
C ASP A 179 -12.70 -6.00 13.08
N ALA A 180 -11.82 -5.60 14.00
CA ALA A 180 -12.21 -4.86 15.20
C ALA A 180 -12.84 -3.51 14.87
N LEU A 181 -12.34 -2.80 13.85
CA LEU A 181 -12.94 -1.55 13.33
C LEU A 181 -14.38 -1.79 12.87
N MET A 182 -14.60 -2.81 12.04
CA MET A 182 -15.96 -3.13 11.55
C MET A 182 -16.91 -3.44 12.70
N LYS A 183 -16.48 -4.24 13.68
CA LYS A 183 -17.28 -4.54 14.88
C LYS A 183 -17.58 -3.29 15.71
N ARG A 184 -16.58 -2.42 15.90
CA ARG A 184 -16.72 -1.16 16.65
C ARG A 184 -17.70 -0.19 15.97
N LEU A 185 -17.77 -0.20 14.64
CA LEU A 185 -18.75 0.55 13.86
C LEU A 185 -20.17 -0.04 13.90
N GLY A 186 -20.37 -1.17 14.60
CA GLY A 186 -21.67 -1.85 14.66
C GLY A 186 -21.93 -2.80 13.49
N TYR A 187 -20.89 -3.21 12.76
CA TYR A 187 -20.96 -4.18 11.67
C TYR A 187 -20.41 -5.54 12.11
N PRO A 188 -21.21 -6.37 12.81
CA PRO A 188 -20.76 -7.70 13.24
C PRO A 188 -20.51 -8.62 12.04
N ARG A 189 -21.16 -8.34 10.90
CA ARG A 189 -21.00 -9.05 9.62
C ARG A 189 -20.80 -8.06 8.49
N TYR A 190 -19.85 -8.34 7.62
CA TYR A 190 -19.49 -7.51 6.47
C TYR A 190 -18.91 -8.35 5.33
N ILE A 191 -18.78 -7.73 4.15
CA ILE A 191 -17.98 -8.23 3.04
C ILE A 191 -16.76 -7.33 2.82
N ALA A 192 -15.71 -7.86 2.21
CA ALA A 192 -14.50 -7.08 1.92
C ALA A 192 -14.02 -7.23 0.47
N THR A 193 -13.32 -6.23 -0.03
CA THR A 193 -12.64 -6.31 -1.34
C THR A 193 -11.30 -5.59 -1.29
N ASN A 194 -10.35 -6.06 -2.09
CA ASN A 194 -9.21 -5.24 -2.47
C ASN A 194 -9.62 -4.38 -3.68
N SER A 195 -8.94 -3.24 -3.90
CA SER A 195 -9.32 -2.24 -4.92
C SER A 195 -8.25 -2.01 -5.98
N GLY A 196 -7.28 -2.91 -6.06
CA GLY A 196 -6.33 -3.00 -7.16
C GLY A 196 -6.13 -4.45 -7.60
N PRO A 197 -5.49 -4.69 -8.75
CA PRO A 197 -5.10 -6.03 -9.16
C PRO A 197 -4.00 -6.57 -8.21
N ALA A 198 -4.29 -7.67 -7.52
CA ALA A 198 -3.40 -8.25 -6.51
C ALA A 198 -2.00 -8.61 -7.04
N SER A 199 -1.90 -8.99 -8.32
CA SER A 199 -0.63 -9.26 -9.00
C SER A 199 0.29 -8.06 -9.11
N MET A 200 -0.23 -6.82 -9.05
CA MET A 200 0.53 -5.58 -9.18
C MET A 200 0.77 -4.87 -7.84
N SER A 201 0.16 -5.37 -6.77
CA SER A 201 0.33 -4.83 -5.43
C SER A 201 1.71 -5.19 -4.85
N PRO A 202 2.47 -4.22 -4.31
CA PRO A 202 3.75 -4.48 -3.65
C PRO A 202 3.59 -5.51 -2.53
N ALA A 203 4.39 -6.58 -2.58
CA ALA A 203 4.31 -7.73 -1.67
C ALA A 203 2.89 -8.34 -1.50
N LYS A 204 1.98 -8.05 -2.45
CA LYS A 204 0.58 -8.51 -2.48
C LYS A 204 -0.18 -8.11 -1.21
N ILE A 205 0.11 -6.94 -0.63
CA ILE A 205 -0.37 -6.52 0.70
C ILE A 205 -1.89 -6.50 0.81
N ASP A 206 -2.56 -5.74 -0.06
CA ASP A 206 -4.02 -5.62 -0.11
C ASP A 206 -4.71 -6.99 -0.27
N TRP A 207 -4.22 -7.85 -1.17
CA TRP A 207 -4.69 -9.22 -1.31
C TRP A 207 -4.49 -10.06 -0.05
N ARG A 208 -3.30 -10.00 0.56
CA ARG A 208 -2.98 -10.75 1.78
C ARG A 208 -3.87 -10.34 2.94
N LEU A 209 -4.19 -9.05 3.07
CA LEU A 209 -5.12 -8.54 4.08
C LEU A 209 -6.53 -9.11 3.87
N VAL A 210 -7.09 -8.98 2.67
CA VAL A 210 -8.44 -9.49 2.37
C VAL A 210 -8.49 -11.03 2.51
N LYS A 211 -7.44 -11.73 2.06
CA LYS A 211 -7.32 -13.18 2.24
C LYS A 211 -7.30 -13.55 3.72
N HIS A 212 -6.50 -12.86 4.53
CA HIS A 212 -6.40 -13.11 5.96
C HIS A 212 -7.76 -12.90 6.66
N LEU A 213 -8.46 -11.81 6.33
CA LEU A 213 -9.84 -11.57 6.80
C LEU A 213 -10.77 -12.75 6.46
N SER A 214 -10.75 -13.21 5.21
CA SER A 214 -11.63 -14.32 4.79
C SER A 214 -11.32 -15.66 5.48
N GLN A 215 -10.07 -15.89 5.89
CA GLN A 215 -9.63 -17.18 6.44
C GLN A 215 -9.75 -17.24 7.96
N HIS A 216 -9.51 -16.12 8.65
CA HIS A 216 -9.42 -16.09 10.11
C HIS A 216 -10.67 -15.48 10.76
N TYR A 217 -11.48 -14.73 10.03
CA TYR A 217 -12.65 -14.00 10.55
C TYR A 217 -13.96 -14.45 9.87
N LEU A 218 -14.14 -15.76 9.65
CA LEU A 218 -15.28 -16.35 8.92
C LEU A 218 -16.68 -16.01 9.46
N GLU A 219 -16.77 -15.64 10.74
CA GLU A 219 -18.04 -15.29 11.40
C GLU A 219 -18.44 -13.83 11.14
N SER A 220 -17.46 -12.95 10.92
CA SER A 220 -17.67 -11.52 10.66
C SER A 220 -17.47 -11.15 9.19
N CYS A 221 -16.43 -11.65 8.52
CA CYS A 221 -16.20 -11.48 7.09
C CYS A 221 -16.88 -12.62 6.32
N LEU A 222 -18.11 -12.38 5.84
CA LEU A 222 -18.96 -13.44 5.24
C LEU A 222 -18.52 -13.85 3.83
N GLY A 223 -17.81 -12.96 3.14
CA GLY A 223 -17.28 -13.21 1.81
C GLY A 223 -16.37 -12.09 1.35
N VAL A 224 -15.50 -12.41 0.40
CA VAL A 224 -14.54 -11.45 -0.15
C VAL A 224 -14.52 -11.43 -1.66
N HIS A 225 -14.28 -10.26 -2.23
CA HIS A 225 -14.07 -10.08 -3.66
C HIS A 225 -12.58 -9.86 -3.91
N PHE A 226 -12.04 -10.63 -4.86
CA PHE A 226 -10.63 -10.58 -5.23
C PHE A 226 -10.45 -10.18 -6.68
N ILE A 227 -9.51 -9.26 -6.90
CA ILE A 227 -9.19 -8.74 -8.22
C ILE A 227 -7.80 -9.23 -8.64
N SER A 228 -7.73 -9.95 -9.77
CA SER A 228 -6.52 -10.59 -10.30
C SER A 228 -5.70 -11.32 -9.23
N PRO A 229 -6.32 -12.22 -8.44
CA PRO A 229 -5.62 -12.94 -7.38
C PRO A 229 -4.49 -13.82 -7.94
N PRO A 230 -3.36 -13.94 -7.21
CA PRO A 230 -2.24 -14.78 -7.62
C PRO A 230 -2.52 -16.25 -7.32
N LEU A 231 -3.42 -16.87 -8.09
CA LEU A 231 -3.81 -18.27 -7.92
C LEU A 231 -2.85 -19.20 -8.66
N ASN A 232 -2.54 -20.34 -8.05
CA ASN A 232 -1.73 -21.38 -8.68
C ASN A 232 -2.61 -22.48 -9.25
N SER A 233 -2.19 -23.06 -10.37
CA SER A 233 -2.86 -24.25 -10.92
C SER A 233 -2.90 -25.38 -9.87
N PRO A 234 -4.03 -26.08 -9.72
CA PRO A 234 -4.18 -27.11 -8.71
C PRO A 234 -3.15 -28.22 -8.90
N LYS A 235 -2.47 -28.61 -7.82
CA LYS A 235 -1.62 -29.81 -7.79
C LYS A 235 -2.36 -30.94 -7.10
N ILE A 236 -1.97 -32.17 -7.42
CA ILE A 236 -2.56 -33.36 -6.81
C ILE A 236 -2.43 -33.37 -5.28
N GLN A 237 -1.35 -32.76 -4.76
CA GLN A 237 -1.06 -32.61 -3.33
C GLN A 237 -2.01 -31.63 -2.63
N ASP A 238 -2.51 -30.63 -3.36
CA ASP A 238 -3.39 -29.60 -2.80
C ASP A 238 -4.86 -30.05 -2.89
N SER A 239 -5.26 -30.60 -4.03
CA SER A 239 -6.58 -31.20 -4.25
C SER A 239 -6.57 -32.14 -5.44
N ALA A 240 -6.67 -33.45 -5.20
CA ALA A 240 -6.78 -34.45 -6.25
C ALA A 240 -8.02 -34.22 -7.16
N VAL A 241 -9.12 -33.75 -6.59
CA VAL A 241 -10.37 -33.47 -7.32
C VAL A 241 -10.22 -32.27 -8.25
N GLU A 242 -9.71 -31.14 -7.78
CA GLU A 242 -9.56 -29.96 -8.64
C GLU A 242 -8.44 -30.16 -9.67
N TRP A 243 -7.38 -30.89 -9.32
CA TRP A 243 -6.33 -31.30 -10.25
C TRP A 243 -6.87 -32.20 -11.37
N SER A 244 -7.70 -33.19 -11.06
CA SER A 244 -8.29 -34.07 -12.07
C SER A 244 -9.28 -33.34 -12.97
N LYS A 245 -10.13 -32.46 -12.41
CA LYS A 245 -11.00 -31.56 -13.19
C LYS A 245 -10.19 -30.69 -14.16
N TRP A 246 -9.11 -30.06 -13.67
CA TRP A 246 -8.21 -29.24 -14.48
C TRP A 246 -7.56 -30.06 -15.61
N THR A 247 -7.06 -31.25 -15.28
CA THR A 247 -6.38 -32.14 -16.23
C THR A 247 -7.32 -32.56 -17.36
N LEU A 248 -8.55 -32.96 -17.04
CA LEU A 248 -9.58 -33.32 -18.03
C LEU A 248 -9.98 -32.11 -18.89
N ALA A 249 -10.28 -30.98 -18.25
CA ALA A 249 -10.68 -29.76 -18.94
C ALA A 249 -9.60 -29.30 -19.94
N ARG A 250 -8.32 -29.34 -19.53
CA ARG A 250 -7.17 -29.01 -20.36
C ARG A 250 -6.93 -30.02 -21.49
N LEU A 251 -7.05 -31.33 -21.21
CA LEU A 251 -6.82 -32.38 -22.21
C LEU A 251 -7.81 -32.27 -23.39
N PHE A 252 -9.06 -31.97 -23.10
CA PHE A 252 -10.11 -31.85 -24.12
C PHE A 252 -10.35 -30.41 -24.60
N SER A 253 -9.71 -29.40 -23.99
CA SER A 253 -9.98 -27.97 -24.24
C SER A 253 -11.49 -27.63 -24.17
N SER A 254 -12.21 -28.34 -23.30
CA SER A 254 -13.67 -28.28 -23.22
C SER A 254 -14.11 -27.37 -22.08
N PRO A 255 -15.11 -26.48 -22.29
CA PRO A 255 -15.65 -25.60 -21.25
C PRO A 255 -16.57 -26.38 -20.30
N ILE A 256 -15.97 -27.28 -19.52
CA ILE A 256 -16.65 -28.15 -18.56
C ILE A 256 -16.07 -27.95 -17.17
N LEU A 257 -16.77 -28.41 -16.13
CA LEU A 257 -16.26 -28.45 -14.75
C LEU A 257 -15.88 -27.06 -14.19
N GLY A 258 -16.53 -26.01 -14.68
CA GLY A 258 -16.30 -24.62 -14.31
C GLY A 258 -15.17 -23.92 -15.05
N TYR A 259 -14.53 -24.59 -16.03
CA TYR A 259 -13.58 -23.98 -16.94
C TYR A 259 -14.29 -23.41 -18.17
N SER A 260 -13.71 -22.34 -18.72
CA SER A 260 -14.18 -21.62 -19.89
C SER A 260 -13.15 -21.69 -21.02
N LYS A 261 -13.54 -21.41 -22.26
CA LYS A 261 -12.62 -21.44 -23.40
C LYS A 261 -11.50 -20.40 -23.24
N GLU A 262 -11.87 -19.27 -22.67
CA GLU A 262 -11.00 -18.15 -22.34
C GLU A 262 -9.86 -18.59 -21.41
N ASP A 263 -10.15 -19.46 -20.43
CA ASP A 263 -9.14 -19.98 -19.49
C ASP A 263 -8.00 -20.70 -20.23
N PHE A 264 -8.32 -21.52 -21.24
CA PHE A 264 -7.31 -22.24 -22.01
C PHE A 264 -6.53 -21.30 -22.92
N SER A 265 -7.20 -20.35 -23.57
CA SER A 265 -6.53 -19.39 -24.46
C SER A 265 -5.57 -18.45 -23.70
N ALA A 266 -5.94 -18.06 -22.49
CA ALA A 266 -5.12 -17.21 -21.65
C ALA A 266 -3.99 -18.00 -20.95
N SER A 267 -4.22 -19.28 -20.62
CA SER A 267 -3.21 -20.14 -19.97
C SER A 267 -2.20 -20.77 -20.94
N THR A 268 -2.51 -20.88 -22.24
CA THR A 268 -1.64 -21.53 -23.24
C THR A 268 -0.58 -20.62 -23.84
N LYS A 269 -0.58 -19.31 -23.55
CA LYS A 269 0.57 -18.44 -23.88
C LYS A 269 1.76 -18.93 -23.04
N PRO A 270 2.73 -19.64 -23.63
CA PRO A 270 3.79 -20.24 -22.84
C PRO A 270 4.64 -19.10 -22.27
N ASP A 271 4.85 -19.09 -20.96
CA ASP A 271 5.86 -18.26 -20.34
C ASP A 271 7.25 -18.79 -20.74
N LYS A 272 7.68 -18.46 -21.96
CA LYS A 272 9.04 -18.73 -22.45
C LYS A 272 10.06 -17.75 -21.87
N SER A 273 9.69 -16.98 -20.85
CA SER A 273 10.52 -15.89 -20.29
C SER A 273 10.43 -15.78 -18.79
N GLN A 274 10.38 -16.90 -18.06
CA GLN A 274 10.92 -16.92 -16.70
C GLN A 274 12.39 -17.34 -16.77
N PRO A 275 13.34 -16.41 -16.98
CA PRO A 275 14.60 -16.63 -16.30
C PRO A 275 14.25 -16.67 -14.80
N LYS A 276 14.89 -17.58 -14.05
CA LYS A 276 14.94 -17.54 -12.58
C LYS A 276 15.60 -16.21 -12.16
N THR A 277 14.89 -15.10 -12.35
CA THR A 277 15.35 -13.76 -12.06
C THR A 277 14.82 -13.38 -10.71
N LYS A 278 15.72 -12.80 -9.92
CA LYS A 278 15.42 -12.24 -8.61
C LYS A 278 14.19 -11.33 -8.74
N ARG A 279 13.30 -11.39 -7.75
CA ARG A 279 12.04 -10.61 -7.67
C ARG A 279 12.32 -9.13 -7.96
N ASP A 280 12.02 -8.68 -9.17
CA ASP A 280 12.06 -7.26 -9.50
C ASP A 280 10.75 -6.62 -9.02
N SER A 281 10.79 -5.98 -7.84
CA SER A 281 9.73 -5.08 -7.40
C SER A 281 9.63 -3.89 -8.36
N PRO A 282 8.42 -3.32 -8.61
CA PRO A 282 8.22 -2.08 -9.36
C PRO A 282 9.11 -0.91 -8.92
N LEU A 283 9.61 -0.92 -7.68
CA LEU A 283 10.56 0.08 -7.19
C LEU A 283 12.01 -0.11 -7.66
N GLY A 284 12.39 -1.23 -8.29
CA GLY A 284 13.71 -1.47 -8.90
C GLY A 284 14.88 -1.67 -7.92
N GLN A 285 15.68 -2.70 -8.19
CA GLN A 285 17.05 -2.93 -7.70
C GLN A 285 17.30 -2.91 -6.17
N PHE A 286 16.58 -3.75 -5.43
CA PHE A 286 17.11 -4.36 -4.21
C PHE A 286 17.09 -5.88 -4.43
N THR A 287 18.25 -6.43 -4.80
CA THR A 287 18.35 -7.86 -5.10
C THR A 287 18.07 -8.67 -3.85
N SER A 288 17.11 -9.60 -3.92
CA SER A 288 16.95 -10.78 -3.07
C SER A 288 17.49 -10.70 -1.63
N GLY A 289 16.60 -10.46 -0.66
CA GLY A 289 16.81 -10.83 0.74
C GLY A 289 16.82 -9.64 1.69
N ASP A 290 17.47 -8.55 1.31
CA ASP A 290 17.65 -7.39 2.18
C ASP A 290 16.79 -6.23 1.70
N TRP A 291 15.49 -6.28 2.03
CA TRP A 291 14.61 -5.13 1.87
C TRP A 291 14.93 -4.11 2.96
N GLU A 292 16.03 -3.38 2.79
CA GLU A 292 16.46 -2.32 3.69
C GLU A 292 15.64 -1.05 3.37
N ALA A 293 14.69 -0.73 4.26
CA ALA A 293 13.74 0.37 4.04
C ALA A 293 14.29 1.75 4.41
N ASN A 294 15.27 1.85 5.31
CA ASN A 294 15.65 3.15 5.86
C ASN A 294 16.49 3.96 4.87
N THR A 295 17.41 3.35 4.12
CA THR A 295 18.21 4.07 3.11
C THR A 295 17.33 4.80 2.09
N PRO A 296 16.37 4.14 1.40
CA PRO A 296 15.47 4.86 0.52
C PRO A 296 14.56 5.84 1.29
N SER A 297 14.22 5.57 2.55
CA SER A 297 13.42 6.51 3.37
C SER A 297 14.13 7.85 3.53
N TYR A 298 15.43 7.89 3.86
CA TYR A 298 16.16 9.17 3.99
C TYR A 298 16.07 10.00 2.70
N ALA A 299 16.20 9.36 1.54
CA ALA A 299 16.10 10.05 0.25
C ALA A 299 14.68 10.54 -0.04
N LEU A 300 13.65 9.70 0.18
CA LEU A 300 12.26 10.04 -0.15
C LEU A 300 11.59 10.98 0.87
N CYS A 301 12.05 11.00 2.12
CA CYS A 301 11.64 12.01 3.11
C CYS A 301 12.33 13.36 2.86
N ASP A 302 13.49 13.37 2.19
CA ASP A 302 14.19 14.61 1.90
C ASP A 302 13.71 15.28 0.61
N SER A 303 13.45 14.52 -0.44
CA SER A 303 13.14 15.08 -1.76
C SER A 303 11.68 14.85 -2.18
N PRO A 304 10.81 15.89 -2.20
CA PRO A 304 9.48 15.76 -2.78
C PRO A 304 9.53 15.42 -4.27
N THR A 305 10.54 15.94 -4.99
CA THR A 305 10.83 15.56 -6.38
C THR A 305 11.20 14.08 -6.51
N GLY A 306 12.03 13.55 -5.59
CA GLY A 306 12.38 12.14 -5.56
C GLY A 306 11.16 11.25 -5.34
N LEU A 307 10.26 11.64 -4.44
CA LEU A 307 9.01 10.94 -4.21
C LEU A 307 8.05 11.04 -5.42
N LEU A 308 7.95 12.20 -6.07
CA LEU A 308 7.19 12.39 -7.31
C LEU A 308 7.70 11.45 -8.42
N LEU A 309 9.01 11.31 -8.57
CA LEU A 309 9.62 10.35 -9.49
C LEU A 309 9.24 8.90 -9.17
N CYS A 310 9.20 8.52 -7.88
CA CYS A 310 8.71 7.21 -7.46
C CYS A 310 7.24 7.00 -7.85
N VAL A 311 6.37 7.99 -7.64
CA VAL A 311 4.96 7.93 -8.04
C VAL A 311 4.81 7.78 -9.55
N LEU A 312 5.53 8.60 -10.35
CA LEU A 312 5.50 8.50 -11.81
C LEU A 312 6.03 7.16 -12.32
N LYS A 313 7.10 6.63 -11.71
CA LYS A 313 7.62 5.30 -12.01
C LYS A 313 6.55 4.24 -11.74
N THR A 314 5.87 4.32 -10.60
CA THR A 314 4.77 3.41 -10.26
C THR A 314 3.63 3.52 -11.26
N LEU A 315 3.17 4.73 -11.60
CA LEU A 315 2.13 4.94 -12.62
C LEU A 315 2.55 4.34 -13.96
N ARG A 316 3.79 4.51 -14.39
CA ARG A 316 4.33 3.90 -15.62
C ARG A 316 4.31 2.38 -15.56
N THR A 317 4.61 1.76 -14.42
CA THR A 317 4.49 0.31 -14.22
C THR A 317 3.04 -0.16 -14.15
N LEU A 318 2.13 0.64 -13.60
CA LEU A 318 0.70 0.33 -13.59
C LEU A 318 0.08 0.42 -14.99
N GLY A 319 0.59 1.35 -15.82
CA GLY A 319 0.16 1.56 -17.19
C GLY A 319 -1.29 2.07 -17.27
N PRO A 320 -1.59 3.27 -16.74
CA PRO A 320 -2.92 3.85 -16.80
C PRO A 320 -3.39 3.96 -18.26
N ARG A 321 -4.68 3.72 -18.49
CA ARG A 321 -5.29 3.78 -19.83
C ARG A 321 -5.42 5.21 -20.33
N ARG A 322 -5.46 6.18 -19.42
CA ARG A 322 -5.55 7.62 -19.71
C ARG A 322 -4.41 8.35 -19.05
N GLU A 323 -4.00 9.45 -19.67
CA GLU A 323 -3.05 10.36 -19.05
C GLU A 323 -3.70 11.01 -17.82
N LEU A 324 -3.00 10.98 -16.69
CA LEU A 324 -3.44 11.65 -15.46
C LEU A 324 -3.09 13.13 -15.55
N LYS A 325 -3.95 13.97 -14.96
CA LYS A 325 -3.67 15.40 -14.87
C LYS A 325 -2.49 15.66 -13.92
N PRO A 326 -1.72 16.74 -14.12
CA PRO A 326 -0.70 17.18 -13.17
C PRO A 326 -1.21 17.23 -11.73
N ASP A 327 -2.43 17.78 -11.55
CA ASP A 327 -3.10 17.88 -10.26
C ASP A 327 -3.32 16.51 -9.59
N ASP A 328 -3.82 15.51 -10.33
CA ASP A 328 -4.02 14.15 -9.80
C ASP A 328 -2.68 13.51 -9.36
N ILE A 329 -1.62 13.68 -10.16
CA ILE A 329 -0.29 13.11 -9.88
C ILE A 329 0.31 13.75 -8.62
N ILE A 330 0.20 15.08 -8.51
CA ILE A 330 0.75 15.83 -7.37
C ILE A 330 -0.07 15.53 -6.12
N THR A 331 -1.40 15.45 -6.19
CA THR A 331 -2.25 15.04 -5.06
C THR A 331 -1.91 13.63 -4.58
N LEU A 332 -1.71 12.67 -5.49
CA LEU A 332 -1.23 11.33 -5.12
C LEU A 332 0.13 11.38 -4.42
N THR A 333 1.03 12.26 -4.87
CA THR A 333 2.34 12.46 -4.25
C THR A 333 2.22 13.10 -2.87
N GLN A 334 1.39 14.14 -2.71
CA GLN A 334 1.15 14.85 -1.45
C GLN A 334 0.56 13.96 -0.36
N LEU A 335 -0.36 13.07 -0.73
CA LEU A 335 -0.95 12.09 0.19
C LEU A 335 0.07 11.11 0.81
N VAL A 336 1.26 11.01 0.22
CA VAL A 336 2.39 10.22 0.74
C VAL A 336 3.47 11.12 1.34
N TRP A 337 3.72 12.28 0.72
CA TRP A 337 4.75 13.24 1.15
C TRP A 337 4.46 13.84 2.52
N LEU A 338 3.24 14.37 2.72
CA LEU A 338 2.91 15.15 3.92
C LEU A 338 2.91 14.30 5.19
N PRO A 339 2.40 13.04 5.18
CA PRO A 339 2.51 12.17 6.34
C PRO A 339 3.89 11.50 6.52
N GLY A 340 4.68 11.43 5.44
CA GLY A 340 5.98 10.76 5.41
C GLY A 340 5.94 9.36 4.76
N PRO A 341 6.82 9.06 3.78
CA PRO A 341 6.83 7.78 3.07
C PRO A 341 7.49 6.62 3.86
N GLU A 342 8.26 6.91 4.91
CA GLU A 342 9.13 5.95 5.58
C GLU A 342 8.37 4.81 6.28
N ALA A 343 7.18 5.12 6.82
CA ALA A 343 6.34 4.14 7.48
C ALA A 343 5.81 3.10 6.48
N ALA A 344 5.35 3.56 5.32
CA ALA A 344 4.93 2.70 4.21
C ALA A 344 6.08 1.84 3.70
N LEU A 345 7.28 2.40 3.55
CA LEU A 345 8.46 1.64 3.11
C LEU A 345 8.81 0.52 4.10
N ARG A 346 8.76 0.78 5.41
CA ARG A 346 9.00 -0.25 6.44
C ARG A 346 7.91 -1.32 6.46
N PHE A 347 6.64 -0.93 6.32
CA PHE A 347 5.53 -1.88 6.20
C PHE A 347 5.75 -2.81 5.00
N TRP A 348 6.06 -2.23 3.83
CA TRP A 348 6.33 -2.99 2.62
C TRP A 348 7.54 -3.91 2.76
N ALA A 349 8.66 -3.41 3.27
CA ALA A 349 9.87 -4.18 3.48
C ALA A 349 9.63 -5.36 4.43
N HIS A 350 8.87 -5.17 5.51
CA HIS A 350 8.51 -6.25 6.42
C HIS A 350 7.67 -7.31 5.68
N CYS A 351 6.62 -6.91 4.96
CA CYS A 351 5.81 -7.84 4.16
C CYS A 351 6.60 -8.58 3.07
N ALA A 352 7.64 -7.95 2.51
CA ALA A 352 8.44 -8.50 1.42
C ALA A 352 9.58 -9.42 1.89
N SER A 353 10.13 -9.17 3.08
CA SER A 353 11.25 -9.92 3.68
C SER A 353 10.78 -11.08 4.55
N GLN A 354 9.71 -10.90 5.32
CA GLN A 354 9.27 -11.87 6.31
C GLN A 354 8.04 -12.63 5.79
N ALA A 355 8.17 -13.97 5.78
CA ALA A 355 6.99 -14.81 5.78
C ALA A 355 6.41 -14.76 7.19
N GLU A 356 5.27 -14.10 7.36
CA GLU A 356 4.56 -14.17 8.63
C GLU A 356 4.21 -15.65 8.90
N PRO A 357 4.47 -16.15 10.13
CA PRO A 357 4.03 -17.48 10.51
C PRO A 357 2.52 -17.54 10.30
N VAL A 358 2.09 -18.41 9.39
CA VAL A 358 0.68 -18.70 9.18
C VAL A 358 0.18 -19.27 10.50
N GLU A 359 -0.67 -18.53 11.23
CA GLU A 359 -1.36 -19.11 12.38
C GLU A 359 -2.07 -20.37 11.89
N ALA A 360 -1.65 -21.51 12.43
CA ALA A 360 -1.81 -22.85 11.84
C ALA A 360 -3.26 -23.36 11.80
N LYS A 361 -4.25 -22.54 12.11
CA LYS A 361 -5.65 -22.96 12.13
C LYS A 361 -6.24 -22.80 10.74
N LYS A 362 -6.28 -23.91 9.99
CA LYS A 362 -7.04 -23.99 8.75
C LYS A 362 -8.49 -23.55 9.01
N PRO A 363 -9.11 -22.81 8.07
CA PRO A 363 -10.47 -22.36 8.24
C PRO A 363 -11.40 -23.58 8.39
N THR A 364 -12.41 -23.47 9.25
CA THR A 364 -13.36 -24.57 9.53
C THR A 364 -14.21 -24.93 8.31
N ARG A 365 -14.38 -23.98 7.39
CA ARG A 365 -15.04 -24.13 6.09
C ARG A 365 -14.32 -23.29 5.04
N LYS A 366 -14.52 -23.58 3.75
CA LYS A 366 -13.97 -22.76 2.68
C LYS A 366 -14.60 -21.35 2.72
N PRO A 367 -13.80 -20.26 2.71
CA PRO A 367 -14.35 -18.92 2.62
C PRO A 367 -15.05 -18.70 1.29
N LYS A 368 -16.16 -17.95 1.30
CA LYS A 368 -16.90 -17.59 0.08
C LYS A 368 -16.17 -16.45 -0.65
N VAL A 369 -15.93 -16.63 -1.95
CA VAL A 369 -15.19 -15.65 -2.75
C VAL A 369 -15.86 -15.35 -4.08
N ALA A 370 -15.86 -14.07 -4.45
CA ALA A 370 -16.09 -13.60 -5.82
C ALA A 370 -14.74 -13.23 -6.44
N LEU A 371 -14.55 -13.52 -7.73
CA LEU A 371 -13.27 -13.32 -8.41
C LEU A 371 -13.48 -12.47 -9.65
N THR A 372 -12.64 -11.47 -9.85
CA THR A 372 -12.54 -10.75 -11.12
C THR A 372 -11.14 -10.95 -11.69
N VAL A 373 -11.05 -11.46 -12.92
CA VAL A 373 -9.77 -11.72 -13.59
C VAL A 373 -9.70 -11.03 -14.94
N PHE A 374 -8.51 -10.59 -15.34
CA PHE A 374 -8.28 -9.87 -16.59
C PHE A 374 -7.63 -10.78 -17.63
N LEU A 375 -8.23 -10.91 -18.81
CA LEU A 375 -7.78 -11.83 -19.86
C LEU A 375 -6.46 -11.41 -20.53
N GLY A 376 -6.09 -10.12 -20.49
CA GLY A 376 -4.85 -9.62 -21.10
C GLY A 376 -4.78 -9.82 -22.62
N ASN A 377 -5.95 -9.87 -23.28
CA ASN A 377 -6.12 -10.21 -24.70
C ASN A 377 -6.03 -9.02 -25.67
N GLU A 378 -5.90 -7.77 -25.18
CA GLU A 378 -5.62 -6.61 -26.04
C GLU A 378 -4.19 -6.70 -26.59
N GLU A 379 -4.04 -6.44 -27.90
CA GLU A 379 -2.75 -6.42 -28.60
C GLU A 379 -1.79 -5.42 -27.92
N GLN A 380 -0.52 -5.79 -27.83
CA GLN A 380 0.55 -4.83 -27.53
C GLN A 380 0.57 -3.79 -28.67
N SER A 381 -0.18 -2.70 -28.55
CA SER A 381 0.20 -1.46 -29.24
C SER A 381 1.67 -1.22 -28.92
N ASP A 382 2.50 -0.85 -29.90
CA ASP A 382 3.95 -0.60 -29.78
C ASP A 382 4.36 0.13 -28.49
N GLN A 383 4.43 -0.60 -27.38
CA GLN A 383 4.83 -0.02 -26.11
C GLN A 383 6.35 0.09 -26.17
N PRO A 384 6.90 1.29 -25.92
CA PRO A 384 8.34 1.47 -25.96
C PRO A 384 8.98 0.45 -25.01
N LYS A 385 9.96 -0.30 -25.49
CA LYS A 385 10.71 -1.33 -24.73
C LYS A 385 11.57 -0.73 -23.58
N ILE A 386 11.38 0.55 -23.28
CA ILE A 386 12.13 1.37 -22.34
C ILE A 386 11.60 1.13 -20.93
N LEU A 387 12.49 0.75 -20.00
CA LEU A 387 12.15 0.51 -18.61
C LEU A 387 11.83 1.81 -17.85
N PRO A 388 10.87 1.80 -16.89
CA PRO A 388 10.00 0.68 -16.56
C PRO A 388 8.89 0.54 -17.62
N HIS A 389 8.55 -0.70 -17.96
CA HIS A 389 7.38 -0.99 -18.78
C HIS A 389 6.19 -1.37 -17.89
N PRO A 390 4.94 -1.29 -18.39
CA PRO A 390 3.80 -1.82 -17.67
C PRO A 390 4.00 -3.27 -17.26
N ALA A 391 3.52 -3.62 -16.06
CA ALA A 391 3.62 -4.99 -15.56
C ALA A 391 2.89 -5.96 -16.50
N LYS A 392 3.44 -7.18 -16.66
CA LYS A 392 2.76 -8.23 -17.40
C LYS A 392 1.48 -8.62 -16.64
N ASN A 393 0.39 -8.79 -17.37
CA ASN A 393 -0.85 -9.29 -16.78
C ASN A 393 -0.69 -10.79 -16.50
N GLU A 394 -0.58 -11.16 -15.24
CA GLU A 394 -0.61 -12.55 -14.79
C GLU A 394 -2.06 -13.05 -14.78
N TYR A 395 -2.45 -13.80 -15.83
CA TYR A 395 -3.75 -14.45 -15.83
C TYR A 395 -3.76 -15.63 -14.86
N ALA A 396 -4.74 -15.66 -13.97
CA ALA A 396 -4.99 -16.78 -13.08
C ALA A 396 -6.42 -17.29 -13.31
N CYS A 397 -6.58 -18.58 -13.62
CA CYS A 397 -7.90 -19.15 -13.86
C CYS A 397 -8.75 -19.10 -12.58
N PRO A 398 -9.96 -18.50 -12.59
CA PRO A 398 -10.82 -18.41 -11.41
C PRO A 398 -11.11 -19.76 -10.77
N SER A 399 -11.22 -20.83 -11.58
CA SER A 399 -11.48 -22.19 -11.10
C SER A 399 -10.37 -22.74 -10.20
N TRP A 400 -9.13 -22.25 -10.33
CA TRP A 400 -8.02 -22.69 -9.47
C TRP A 400 -8.23 -22.29 -7.99
N ALA A 401 -9.00 -21.23 -7.73
CA ALA A 401 -9.35 -20.82 -6.38
C ALA A 401 -10.17 -21.86 -5.62
N ARG A 402 -10.85 -22.80 -6.31
CA ARG A 402 -11.65 -23.86 -5.65
C ARG A 402 -10.82 -24.78 -4.76
N THR A 403 -9.49 -24.77 -4.90
CA THR A 403 -8.57 -25.47 -4.00
C THR A 403 -8.71 -24.95 -2.56
N GLU A 404 -8.79 -23.63 -2.39
CA GLU A 404 -8.78 -22.96 -1.07
C GLU A 404 -10.13 -22.35 -0.69
N PHE A 405 -10.98 -22.02 -1.67
CA PHE A 405 -12.17 -21.19 -1.48
C PHE A 405 -13.44 -21.81 -2.07
N GLU A 406 -14.59 -21.35 -1.58
CA GLU A 406 -15.89 -21.57 -2.18
C GLU A 406 -16.15 -20.43 -3.17
N VAL A 407 -15.91 -20.68 -4.46
CA VAL A 407 -16.09 -19.66 -5.50
C VAL A 407 -17.58 -19.52 -5.79
N VAL A 408 -18.17 -18.42 -5.31
CA VAL A 408 -19.61 -18.12 -5.47
C VAL A 408 -19.90 -17.32 -6.74
N HIS A 409 -18.92 -16.57 -7.24
CA HIS A 409 -19.02 -15.82 -8.48
C HIS A 409 -17.63 -15.66 -9.14
N SER A 410 -17.59 -15.58 -10.47
CA SER A 410 -16.36 -15.23 -11.19
C SER A 410 -16.67 -14.43 -12.45
N ASN A 411 -16.03 -13.27 -12.57
CA ASN A 411 -16.11 -12.40 -13.75
C ASN A 411 -14.77 -12.42 -14.52
N ARG A 412 -14.86 -12.37 -15.85
CA ARG A 412 -13.72 -12.30 -16.77
C ARG A 412 -13.81 -11.01 -17.55
N VAL A 413 -12.82 -10.16 -17.35
CA VAL A 413 -12.76 -8.82 -17.91
C VAL A 413 -11.74 -8.80 -19.04
N THR A 414 -12.11 -8.24 -20.19
CA THR A 414 -11.21 -8.09 -21.34
C THR A 414 -10.14 -7.02 -21.07
N GLY A 415 -8.99 -7.16 -21.72
CA GLY A 415 -7.87 -6.23 -21.61
C GLY A 415 -7.02 -6.41 -20.34
N LYS A 416 -6.20 -5.39 -20.06
CA LYS A 416 -5.33 -5.31 -18.86
C LYS A 416 -6.01 -4.49 -17.75
N PRO A 417 -5.64 -4.72 -16.47
CA PRO A 417 -6.22 -3.99 -15.35
C PRO A 417 -5.82 -2.50 -15.30
N GLY A 418 -4.60 -2.14 -15.71
CA GLY A 418 -4.12 -0.75 -15.71
C GLY A 418 -4.06 -0.15 -14.30
N PHE A 419 -4.27 1.17 -14.20
CA PHE A 419 -4.48 1.83 -12.91
C PHE A 419 -5.95 1.72 -12.50
N LEU A 420 -6.33 0.50 -12.08
CA LEU A 420 -7.71 0.04 -12.06
C LEU A 420 -8.72 1.00 -11.41
N ALA A 421 -8.38 1.55 -10.24
CA ALA A 421 -9.26 2.45 -9.49
C ALA A 421 -9.59 3.75 -10.25
N TRP A 422 -8.73 4.18 -11.18
CA TRP A 422 -8.95 5.33 -12.05
C TRP A 422 -9.54 4.94 -13.41
N ASP A 423 -9.00 3.87 -13.99
CA ASP A 423 -9.32 3.51 -15.37
C ASP A 423 -10.66 2.79 -15.52
N ARG A 424 -10.99 1.91 -14.55
CA ARG A 424 -12.16 1.03 -14.61
C ARG A 424 -12.79 0.82 -13.22
N PRO A 425 -13.27 1.89 -12.56
CA PRO A 425 -13.91 1.79 -11.25
C PRO A 425 -15.17 0.91 -11.27
N ASP A 426 -15.84 0.81 -12.43
CA ASP A 426 -16.97 -0.08 -12.70
C ASP A 426 -16.66 -1.53 -12.36
N VAL A 427 -15.46 -2.01 -12.71
CA VAL A 427 -15.06 -3.41 -12.47
C VAL A 427 -15.03 -3.75 -10.97
N ILE A 428 -14.61 -2.81 -10.14
CA ILE A 428 -14.58 -2.99 -8.68
C ILE A 428 -16.01 -2.96 -8.14
N VAL A 429 -16.81 -1.98 -8.58
CA VAL A 429 -18.20 -1.79 -8.16
C VAL A 429 -19.08 -2.99 -8.52
N ASP A 430 -18.98 -3.50 -9.74
CA ASP A 430 -19.75 -4.65 -10.20
C ASP A 430 -19.32 -5.92 -9.47
N GLY A 431 -18.01 -6.14 -9.29
CA GLY A 431 -17.48 -7.29 -8.56
C GLY A 431 -17.96 -7.38 -7.11
N VAL A 432 -18.05 -6.25 -6.39
CA VAL A 432 -18.61 -6.24 -5.02
C VAL A 432 -20.12 -6.43 -4.99
N ARG A 433 -20.85 -5.96 -6.01
CA ARG A 433 -22.30 -6.20 -6.13
C ARG A 433 -22.60 -7.66 -6.44
N ASP A 434 -21.80 -8.29 -7.30
CA ASP A 434 -21.92 -9.72 -7.61
C ASP A 434 -21.63 -10.58 -6.38
N LEU A 435 -20.61 -10.21 -5.59
CA LEU A 435 -20.37 -10.83 -4.29
C LEU A 435 -21.58 -10.67 -3.37
N ALA A 436 -22.06 -9.44 -3.17
CA ALA A 436 -23.17 -9.16 -2.27
C ALA A 436 -24.43 -9.93 -2.68
N LYS A 437 -24.76 -9.97 -3.98
CA LYS A 437 -25.85 -10.75 -4.54
C LYS A 437 -25.72 -12.25 -4.22
N ALA A 438 -24.53 -12.82 -4.40
CA ALA A 438 -24.27 -14.22 -4.11
C ALA A 438 -24.38 -14.55 -2.61
N ILE A 439 -23.89 -13.67 -1.73
CA ILE A 439 -24.01 -13.86 -0.28
C ILE A 439 -25.46 -13.71 0.17
N LEU A 440 -26.16 -12.64 -0.21
CA LEU A 440 -27.55 -12.35 0.19
C LEU A 440 -28.56 -13.40 -0.29
N ALA A 441 -28.26 -14.11 -1.39
CA ALA A 441 -29.05 -15.25 -1.83
C ALA A 441 -29.04 -16.42 -0.82
N THR A 442 -27.99 -16.52 0.00
CA THR A 442 -27.80 -17.59 1.00
C THR A 442 -27.90 -17.13 2.45
N ASP A 443 -27.60 -15.86 2.73
CA ASP A 443 -27.52 -15.30 4.07
C ASP A 443 -27.98 -13.83 4.06
N LYS A 444 -29.17 -13.57 4.58
CA LYS A 444 -29.77 -12.23 4.66
C LYS A 444 -29.32 -11.45 5.89
N SER A 445 -28.48 -12.02 6.75
CA SER A 445 -28.16 -11.45 8.06
C SER A 445 -27.21 -10.24 8.02
N MET A 446 -26.77 -9.81 6.83
CA MET A 446 -25.97 -8.59 6.62
C MET A 446 -26.81 -7.33 6.47
N GLN A 447 -28.10 -7.45 6.19
CA GLN A 447 -28.98 -6.29 6.12
C GLN A 447 -29.26 -5.84 7.55
N ILE A 448 -28.77 -4.65 7.91
CA ILE A 448 -28.89 -4.13 9.27
C ILE A 448 -30.34 -3.77 9.50
N SER A 449 -31.03 -4.54 10.34
CA SER A 449 -32.45 -4.36 10.63
C SER A 449 -32.74 -3.15 11.53
N ASN A 450 -31.70 -2.55 12.17
CA ASN A 450 -31.87 -1.44 13.09
C ASN A 450 -30.71 -0.41 12.99
N PRO A 451 -30.83 0.64 12.14
CA PRO A 451 -29.76 1.61 11.89
C PRO A 451 -29.39 2.49 13.10
N SER A 452 -30.19 2.48 14.17
CA SER A 452 -29.94 3.20 15.43
C SER A 452 -28.86 2.57 16.33
N ALA A 453 -28.48 1.31 16.06
CA ALA A 453 -27.41 0.60 16.79
C ALA A 453 -26.02 0.80 16.16
N ILE A 454 -25.96 1.35 14.95
CA ILE A 454 -24.71 1.83 14.35
C ILE A 454 -24.33 3.09 15.14
N VAL A 455 -23.07 3.16 15.61
CA VAL A 455 -22.59 4.29 16.40
C VAL A 455 -22.99 5.58 15.67
N SER A 456 -23.88 6.36 16.30
CA SER A 456 -24.32 7.66 15.81
C SER A 456 -23.14 8.61 15.98
N GLN A 457 -22.22 8.55 15.03
CA GLN A 457 -21.16 9.51 14.90
C GLN A 457 -21.83 10.76 14.35
N GLN A 458 -21.72 11.87 15.08
CA GLN A 458 -22.28 13.15 14.69
C GLN A 458 -22.05 13.35 13.20
N GLU A 459 -23.13 13.44 12.43
CA GLU A 459 -23.07 13.92 11.06
C GLU A 459 -22.35 15.26 11.14
N VAL A 460 -21.18 15.35 10.50
CA VAL A 460 -20.57 16.64 10.23
C VAL A 460 -21.48 17.28 9.19
N VAL A 461 -22.55 17.93 9.65
CA VAL A 461 -23.32 18.87 8.84
C VAL A 461 -22.34 20.01 8.56
N VAL A 462 -21.82 20.05 7.33
CA VAL A 462 -20.98 21.14 6.85
C VAL A 462 -21.89 22.38 6.76
N GLN A 463 -21.96 23.14 7.85
CA GLN A 463 -22.64 24.44 7.88
C GLN A 463 -21.66 25.52 7.43
N ASP A 464 -22.14 26.32 6.49
CA ASP A 464 -21.45 27.40 5.79
C ASP A 464 -21.44 28.66 6.66
N GLU A 465 -20.67 28.67 7.75
CA GLU A 465 -20.49 29.86 8.58
C GLU A 465 -19.02 30.28 8.64
N ARG A 466 -18.68 31.36 7.94
CA ARG A 466 -17.40 32.08 8.09
C ARG A 466 -17.32 32.73 9.48
N PRO A 467 -16.33 32.42 10.33
CA PRO A 467 -16.08 33.20 11.52
C PRO A 467 -15.12 34.36 11.22
N THR A 468 -15.52 35.56 11.63
CA THR A 468 -14.72 36.78 11.62
C THR A 468 -13.48 36.61 12.54
N LEU A 469 -12.28 36.93 12.01
CA LEU A 469 -11.00 36.81 12.71
C LEU A 469 -10.93 37.70 13.98
N ALA A 470 -10.48 37.10 15.09
CA ALA A 470 -9.80 37.78 16.19
C ALA A 470 -8.35 37.22 16.28
N PRO A 471 -7.36 38.03 16.68
CA PRO A 471 -5.94 37.65 16.55
C PRO A 471 -5.54 36.60 17.59
N ALA A 472 -4.90 35.53 17.14
CA ALA A 472 -4.34 34.48 17.98
C ALA A 472 -3.03 34.95 18.67
N PRO A 473 -2.76 34.51 19.92
CA PRO A 473 -1.46 34.73 20.55
C PRO A 473 -0.36 33.86 19.91
N ALA A 474 0.89 34.34 20.01
CA ALA A 474 2.07 33.77 19.36
C ALA A 474 2.32 32.27 19.69
N PRO A 475 2.85 31.47 18.75
CA PRO A 475 2.94 30.03 18.89
C PRO A 475 4.11 29.60 19.80
N THR A 476 3.80 28.73 20.76
CA THR A 476 4.79 27.94 21.49
C THR A 476 5.18 26.73 20.65
N ASP A 477 6.48 26.50 20.47
CA ASP A 477 7.07 25.38 19.73
C ASP A 477 6.57 24.02 20.25
N LEU A 478 5.84 23.28 19.39
CA LEU A 478 5.65 21.84 19.52
C LEU A 478 6.15 21.17 18.23
N SER A 479 7.41 20.74 18.31
CA SER A 479 8.01 19.74 17.43
C SER A 479 7.20 18.44 17.50
N GLY A 480 6.46 18.13 16.44
CA GLY A 480 5.87 16.81 16.21
C GLY A 480 6.91 15.85 15.64
N SER A 481 7.84 15.40 16.46
CA SER A 481 8.69 14.24 16.18
C SER A 481 8.31 13.11 17.14
N THR A 482 8.10 11.93 16.58
CA THR A 482 8.03 10.63 17.26
C THR A 482 9.04 10.55 18.40
N ALA A 483 8.57 10.40 19.63
CA ALA A 483 9.41 10.30 20.82
C ALA A 483 10.26 9.02 20.77
N GLN A 484 11.58 9.17 20.73
CA GLN A 484 12.52 8.16 21.19
C GLN A 484 12.72 8.35 22.70
N GLY A 485 12.55 7.27 23.47
CA GLY A 485 12.70 7.29 24.93
C GLY A 485 14.14 7.57 25.35
N THR A 486 14.30 8.54 26.25
CA THR A 486 15.56 8.84 26.95
C THR A 486 15.82 7.79 28.03
N PHE A 487 16.94 7.07 27.92
CA PHE A 487 17.53 6.32 29.02
C PHE A 487 18.14 7.28 30.04
N GLY A 488 17.72 7.16 31.30
CA GLY A 488 18.28 7.91 32.42
C GLY A 488 19.68 7.44 32.78
N THR A 489 20.58 8.41 32.92
CA THR A 489 21.91 8.26 33.51
C THR A 489 21.77 8.08 35.02
N ILE A 490 22.34 7.00 35.58
CA ILE A 490 22.73 6.93 36.99
C ILE A 490 24.22 6.59 37.00
N ALA A 491 24.99 7.44 37.67
CA ALA A 491 26.40 7.24 37.99
C ALA A 491 26.56 6.99 39.50
N GLU A 492 27.76 6.54 39.87
CA GLU A 492 28.27 6.10 41.20
C GLU A 492 28.02 4.62 41.53
N SER A 493 28.99 3.83 41.99
CA SER A 493 30.34 4.09 42.53
C SER A 493 31.20 2.82 42.49
N ALA A 494 32.52 3.02 42.61
CA ALA A 494 33.61 2.05 42.53
C ALA A 494 33.62 0.96 43.61
N GLU A 495 34.20 -0.20 43.29
CA GLU A 495 35.07 -0.93 44.23
C GLU A 495 36.07 -1.85 43.47
N GLU A 496 37.29 -1.83 43.96
CA GLU A 496 38.53 -2.43 43.46
C GLU A 496 38.78 -3.73 44.26
N THR A 497 39.17 -4.83 43.60
CA THR A 497 40.06 -5.85 44.21
C THR A 497 40.63 -6.78 43.13
N ALA A 498 41.91 -7.08 43.29
CA ALA A 498 42.77 -7.82 42.37
C ALA A 498 43.11 -9.23 42.90
N VAL A 499 43.82 -10.00 42.05
CA VAL A 499 44.63 -11.21 42.33
C VAL A 499 43.80 -12.53 42.34
N GLU A 500 44.08 -13.60 41.59
CA GLU A 500 45.32 -14.38 41.45
C GLU A 500 45.23 -15.39 40.26
N THR A 501 46.35 -15.66 39.59
CA THR A 501 46.60 -16.83 38.69
C THR A 501 47.70 -17.69 39.32
N PRO A 502 47.81 -19.02 39.08
CA PRO A 502 48.59 -19.48 37.91
C PRO A 502 48.27 -20.87 37.30
N SER A 503 48.50 -20.95 35.97
CA SER A 503 49.28 -21.95 35.20
C SER A 503 48.93 -23.46 35.20
N LYS A 504 48.66 -23.98 33.99
CA LYS A 504 49.53 -24.95 33.29
C LYS A 504 49.06 -25.21 31.83
N ASP A 505 49.90 -24.80 30.89
CA ASP A 505 50.02 -25.27 29.49
C ASP A 505 51.11 -26.38 29.44
N PRO A 506 51.38 -27.18 28.36
CA PRO A 506 51.51 -26.68 26.97
C PRO A 506 51.25 -27.67 25.80
N ALA A 507 51.17 -27.13 24.56
CA ALA A 507 51.85 -27.58 23.31
C ALA A 507 51.00 -27.30 22.05
N LYS A 508 51.51 -27.01 20.84
CA LYS A 508 52.61 -26.20 20.28
C LYS A 508 52.29 -26.06 18.76
N PRO A 509 52.80 -25.05 18.04
CA PRO A 509 52.42 -24.66 16.66
C PRO A 509 53.50 -24.99 15.60
N LEU A 510 53.21 -24.75 14.31
CA LEU A 510 54.18 -24.64 13.19
C LEU A 510 53.67 -23.52 12.23
N LEU A 511 54.36 -22.38 12.03
CA LEU A 511 55.49 -22.10 11.11
C LEU A 511 55.25 -22.66 9.69
N GLY A 512 55.37 -21.92 8.57
CA GLY A 512 56.09 -20.70 8.25
C GLY A 512 56.91 -20.95 6.97
N ASN A 513 56.88 -20.03 5.99
CA ASN A 513 58.07 -19.57 5.27
C ASN A 513 57.74 -18.54 4.17
N ALA A 514 58.44 -17.42 4.26
CA ALA A 514 58.68 -16.41 3.24
C ALA A 514 59.95 -16.75 2.43
N ILE A 515 60.26 -15.92 1.43
CA ILE A 515 61.58 -15.37 1.00
C ILE A 515 61.31 -14.64 -0.35
N ALA A 516 61.26 -13.30 -0.35
CA ALA A 516 62.30 -12.31 -0.74
C ALA A 516 62.47 -12.16 -2.27
N GLY A 517 62.64 -10.99 -2.89
CA GLY A 517 62.99 -9.63 -2.44
C GLY A 517 64.17 -9.10 -3.27
N GLU A 518 64.01 -7.93 -3.93
CA GLU A 518 64.98 -7.01 -4.57
C GLU A 518 64.33 -6.41 -5.85
N GLY A 519 64.39 -5.15 -6.25
CA GLY A 519 65.13 -3.97 -5.82
C GLY A 519 65.39 -3.05 -7.03
N GLN A 520 64.92 -1.79 -6.95
CA GLN A 520 65.39 -0.57 -7.66
C GLN A 520 64.98 -0.17 -9.11
N LYS A 521 64.66 1.15 -9.16
CA LYS A 521 64.98 2.21 -10.14
C LYS A 521 63.94 2.67 -11.18
N VAL A 522 63.40 3.85 -10.84
CA VAL A 522 62.95 5.00 -11.65
C VAL A 522 63.73 5.19 -12.96
N LEU A 523 63.02 5.42 -14.08
CA LEU A 523 63.34 6.44 -15.10
C LEU A 523 62.13 6.69 -16.03
N LEU A 524 61.77 7.96 -16.23
CA LEU A 524 60.86 8.48 -17.26
C LEU A 524 61.49 8.29 -18.67
N PRO A 525 60.68 8.40 -19.74
CA PRO A 525 61.19 9.08 -20.92
C PRO A 525 60.27 10.21 -21.40
N GLU A 526 60.95 11.27 -21.81
CA GLU A 526 60.47 12.53 -22.35
C GLU A 526 59.78 12.38 -23.71
N THR A 527 58.85 13.29 -23.96
CA THR A 527 58.40 13.73 -25.29
C THR A 527 59.55 14.25 -26.16
N PRO A 528 59.40 14.16 -27.49
CA PRO A 528 59.76 15.30 -28.32
C PRO A 528 58.60 15.79 -29.23
N THR A 529 58.62 17.10 -29.37
CA THR A 529 57.79 18.05 -30.11
C THR A 529 57.80 17.93 -31.64
N ARG A 530 56.59 18.06 -32.25
CA ARG A 530 56.15 18.85 -33.45
C ARG A 530 56.92 18.76 -34.81
N PRO A 531 56.36 19.20 -35.99
CA PRO A 531 55.08 19.89 -36.20
C PRO A 531 54.17 19.36 -37.34
N ALA A 532 52.98 19.98 -37.38
CA ALA A 532 51.89 19.84 -38.33
C ALA A 532 52.26 20.14 -39.79
N ARG A 533 51.55 19.49 -40.72
CA ARG A 533 51.27 20.05 -42.04
C ARG A 533 49.79 19.88 -42.38
N VAL A 534 49.17 21.04 -42.57
CA VAL A 534 47.84 21.30 -43.12
C VAL A 534 47.82 20.86 -44.57
N GLU A 535 46.75 20.18 -45.00
CA GLU A 535 46.20 20.34 -46.35
C GLU A 535 44.72 19.87 -46.38
N SER A 536 43.87 20.77 -46.82
CA SER A 536 42.52 20.58 -47.36
C SER A 536 42.46 21.46 -48.63
N PRO A 537 41.45 21.39 -49.51
CA PRO A 537 40.44 20.35 -49.75
C PRO A 537 40.37 19.94 -51.24
N ARG A 538 39.68 18.84 -51.54
CA ARG A 538 38.70 18.72 -52.64
C ARG A 538 37.89 17.45 -52.49
#